data_AF-A0AAW2V2H1-F1
#
_entry.id   AF-A0AAW2V2H1-F1
#
_cell.length_a   1.000
_cell.length_b   1.000
_cell.length_c   1.000
_cell.angle_alpha   90.00
_cell.angle_beta   90.00
_cell.angle_gamma   90.00
#
_symmetry.space_group_name_H-M   'P 1'
#
loop_
_entity.id
_entity.type
_entity.pdbx_description
1 polymer ?
#
loop_
_entity_poly.entity_id
_entity_poly.type
_entity_poly.pdbx_seq_one_letter_code
_entity_poly.pdbx_strand_id
1 'polypeptide(L)'
;MLNLTLFLCIVWALSLLYGEWFAYLVPSIWTCSWPHQRPSSSSLDGVDYPSKYVKIAVVADPQIVKRYEREFGVRNFKVTLGNVDFIAIDAQTLDGRPQSKLTSATWDFIKNASKDIRSTPRVLLTHIPLYRPDGTPCGPHRSASIINQASAKTLSFALSGYQNYITKSSTNVLLDLIQPSLVLSAHDHDQCTVTHRSKNGPVIEQTVGTVSWQQGNLYPSFMLLSASNSTLSDGSSPENAASSQLCFLPMQTHIYLWYLSLFAMTLVIVLLWPANEVLILRKLGELMGCIRSLYNSFSNTMKEKNEDENCEYEEIWDAEGTMHLIKKKKKVSSVVLNERSSVERGNIVMRSKVRKQTGQETDASTPDESIHVGSARTNKSKAKIMIWRLLRASRAILTIAAFNVPLYVLLVFKDWMDK
;
A
#
# COMPACT_ATOMS: atom_id res chain seq x y z
N MET A 1 -20.85 17.97 -15.65
CA MET A 1 -20.74 16.50 -15.46
C MET A 1 -19.44 15.94 -16.00
N LEU A 2 -19.13 16.02 -17.31
CA LEU A 2 -17.89 15.42 -17.88
C LEU A 2 -16.60 15.85 -17.15
N ASN A 3 -16.45 17.15 -16.85
CA ASN A 3 -15.27 17.68 -16.13
C ASN A 3 -15.16 17.16 -14.69
N LEU A 4 -16.29 16.96 -13.99
CA LEU A 4 -16.29 16.40 -12.63
C LEU A 4 -16.01 14.90 -12.67
N THR A 5 -16.64 14.17 -13.58
CA THR A 5 -16.42 12.73 -13.76
C THR A 5 -14.95 12.46 -14.06
N LEU A 6 -14.35 13.23 -14.98
CA LEU A 6 -12.92 13.14 -15.29
C LEU A 6 -12.04 13.51 -14.11
N PHE A 7 -12.36 14.59 -13.38
CA PHE A 7 -11.65 14.98 -12.16
C PHE A 7 -11.68 13.87 -11.10
N LEU A 8 -12.85 13.28 -10.85
CA LEU A 8 -13.00 12.16 -9.92
C LEU A 8 -12.22 10.93 -10.39
N CYS A 9 -12.19 10.61 -11.70
CA CYS A 9 -11.35 9.54 -12.22
C CYS A 9 -9.86 9.78 -11.92
N ILE A 10 -9.35 10.99 -12.19
CA ILE A 10 -7.94 11.34 -11.96
C ILE A 10 -7.60 11.30 -10.47
N VAL A 11 -8.41 11.95 -9.62
CA VAL A 11 -8.20 11.95 -8.17
C VAL A 11 -8.21 10.54 -7.62
N TRP A 12 -9.11 9.69 -8.10
CA TRP A 12 -9.20 8.29 -7.64
C TRP A 12 -8.00 7.47 -8.09
N ALA A 13 -7.59 7.60 -9.36
CA ALA A 13 -6.39 6.93 -9.88
C ALA A 13 -5.13 7.36 -9.10
N LEU A 14 -4.96 8.66 -8.85
CA LEU A 14 -3.87 9.17 -8.02
C LEU A 14 -3.96 8.65 -6.59
N SER A 15 -5.14 8.65 -5.97
CA SER A 15 -5.33 8.15 -4.59
C SER A 15 -5.01 6.67 -4.45
N LEU A 16 -5.29 5.86 -5.48
CA LEU A 16 -4.89 4.45 -5.50
C LEU A 16 -3.38 4.30 -5.63
N LEU A 17 -2.77 4.96 -6.61
CA LEU A 17 -1.32 4.85 -6.86
C LEU A 17 -0.51 5.38 -5.67
N TYR A 18 -0.89 6.53 -5.10
CA TYR A 18 -0.27 7.06 -3.90
C TYR A 18 -0.58 6.22 -2.66
N GLY A 19 -1.79 5.66 -2.56
CA GLY A 19 -2.17 4.77 -1.46
C GLY A 19 -1.31 3.50 -1.43
N GLU A 20 -1.15 2.84 -2.58
CA GLU A 20 -0.27 1.68 -2.76
C GLU A 20 1.18 2.04 -2.49
N TRP A 21 1.69 3.09 -3.12
CA TRP A 21 3.06 3.54 -2.93
C TRP A 21 3.33 3.85 -1.44
N PHE A 22 2.42 4.53 -0.76
CA PHE A 22 2.54 4.82 0.67
C PHE A 22 2.46 3.57 1.53
N ALA A 23 1.52 2.66 1.23
CA ALA A 23 1.35 1.41 1.96
C ALA A 23 2.61 0.55 1.92
N TYR A 24 3.30 0.47 0.78
CA TYR A 24 4.55 -0.27 0.65
C TYR A 24 5.78 0.50 1.13
N LEU A 25 5.85 1.82 0.89
CA LEU A 25 7.05 2.60 1.20
C LEU A 25 7.21 2.87 2.70
N VAL A 26 6.14 3.27 3.39
CA VAL A 26 6.25 3.74 4.78
C VAL A 26 6.66 2.62 5.74
N PRO A 27 6.03 1.43 5.75
CA PRO A 27 6.51 0.34 6.57
C PRO A 27 7.96 -0.04 6.25
N SER A 28 8.32 -0.12 4.96
CA SER A 28 9.69 -0.50 4.57
C SER A 28 10.76 0.48 5.03
N ILE A 29 10.51 1.79 5.07
CA ILE A 29 11.51 2.77 5.54
C ILE A 29 11.73 2.69 7.05
N TRP A 30 10.66 2.47 7.83
CA TRP A 30 10.71 2.66 9.28
C TRP A 30 10.88 1.35 10.05
N THR A 31 10.44 0.21 9.51
CA THR A 31 10.45 -1.07 10.25
C THR A 31 11.42 -2.10 9.68
N CYS A 32 11.91 -1.90 8.46
CA CYS A 32 12.79 -2.84 7.77
C CYS A 32 14.09 -2.16 7.33
N SER A 33 15.17 -2.42 8.04
CA SER A 33 16.51 -1.99 7.65
C SER A 33 17.45 -3.19 7.61
N TRP A 34 18.52 -3.07 6.83
CA TRP A 34 19.55 -4.10 6.82
C TRP A 34 20.12 -4.24 8.24
N PRO A 35 20.19 -5.46 8.79
CA PRO A 35 20.76 -5.64 10.12
C PRO A 35 22.23 -5.20 10.10
N HIS A 36 22.54 -4.17 10.89
CA HIS A 36 23.89 -3.66 11.07
C HIS A 36 24.53 -4.35 12.28
N GLN A 37 25.66 -5.02 12.08
CA GLN A 37 26.47 -5.48 13.19
C GLN A 37 27.20 -4.27 13.78
N ARG A 38 26.98 -3.97 15.07
CA ARG A 38 27.69 -2.89 15.74
C ARG A 38 29.19 -3.21 15.72
N PRO A 39 30.06 -2.27 15.29
CA PRO A 39 31.48 -2.40 15.57
C PRO A 39 31.66 -2.53 17.08
N SER A 40 32.42 -3.52 17.53
CA SER A 40 32.90 -3.59 18.91
C SER A 40 33.56 -2.25 19.24
N SER A 41 33.05 -1.57 20.27
CA SER A 41 33.55 -0.29 20.76
C SER A 41 34.94 -0.45 21.37
N SER A 42 35.96 -0.59 20.53
CA SER A 42 37.37 -0.60 20.92
C SER A 42 38.29 -0.26 19.74
N SER A 43 37.91 0.72 18.91
CA SER A 43 38.88 1.46 18.10
C SER A 43 38.80 2.93 18.50
N LEU A 44 39.70 3.30 19.41
CA LEU A 44 40.23 4.66 19.52
C LEU A 44 41.03 4.91 18.24
N ASP A 45 40.36 5.14 17.12
CA ASP A 45 40.88 5.81 15.95
C ASP A 45 39.71 6.01 14.99
N GLY A 46 39.31 7.28 14.82
CA GLY A 46 38.16 7.70 14.04
C GLY A 46 38.33 7.52 12.53
N VAL A 47 38.46 6.27 12.10
CA VAL A 47 38.41 5.88 10.69
C VAL A 47 37.23 4.93 10.51
N ASP A 48 36.13 5.48 9.99
CA ASP A 48 34.93 4.75 9.62
C ASP A 48 35.25 3.86 8.41
N TYR A 49 35.75 2.64 8.66
CA TYR A 49 35.85 1.63 7.62
C TYR A 49 34.42 1.21 7.26
N PRO A 50 33.98 1.36 5.99
CA PRO A 50 32.70 0.81 5.60
C PRO A 50 32.75 -0.68 5.88
N SER A 51 31.95 -1.13 6.84
CA SER A 51 31.85 -2.55 7.15
C SER A 51 31.51 -3.28 5.85
N LYS A 52 32.43 -4.11 5.36
CA LYS A 52 32.21 -4.88 4.15
C LYS A 52 31.30 -6.02 4.54
N TYR A 53 30.02 -5.96 4.21
CA TYR A 53 29.07 -7.05 4.40
C TYR A 53 28.30 -7.32 3.12
N VAL A 54 27.89 -8.58 2.95
CA VAL A 54 27.03 -8.98 1.83
C VAL A 54 25.58 -8.90 2.30
N LYS A 55 24.78 -8.12 1.55
CA LYS A 55 23.34 -7.94 1.78
C LYS A 55 22.56 -9.02 1.01
N ILE A 56 21.74 -9.79 1.71
CA ILE A 56 21.02 -10.94 1.16
C ILE A 56 19.54 -10.82 1.54
N ALA A 57 18.65 -10.86 0.57
CA ALA A 57 17.20 -10.98 0.81
C ALA A 57 16.81 -12.46 0.66
N VAL A 58 16.11 -12.99 1.67
CA VAL A 58 15.67 -14.40 1.69
C VAL A 58 14.17 -14.44 1.47
N VAL A 59 13.78 -15.09 0.38
CA VAL A 59 12.38 -15.32 -0.03
C VAL A 59 12.22 -16.81 -0.32
N ALA A 60 11.16 -17.41 0.20
CA ALA A 60 10.85 -18.82 -0.03
C ALA A 60 9.59 -18.95 -0.88
N ASP A 61 9.71 -19.62 -2.03
CA ASP A 61 8.61 -19.89 -2.95
C ASP A 61 8.55 -21.40 -3.28
N PRO A 62 7.48 -22.12 -2.90
CA PRO A 62 7.34 -23.53 -3.23
C PRO A 62 6.95 -23.73 -4.70
N GLN A 63 7.82 -24.38 -5.49
CA GLN A 63 7.51 -24.75 -6.87
C GLN A 63 7.70 -26.25 -7.16
N ILE A 64 7.01 -26.74 -8.21
CA ILE A 64 7.18 -28.10 -8.74
C ILE A 64 8.63 -28.27 -9.23
N VAL A 65 9.29 -29.37 -8.83
CA VAL A 65 10.72 -29.66 -9.08
C VAL A 65 11.22 -29.26 -10.48
N LYS A 66 10.55 -29.70 -11.56
CA LYS A 66 10.98 -29.39 -12.93
C LYS A 66 10.88 -27.92 -13.31
N ARG A 67 9.88 -27.22 -12.76
CA ARG A 67 9.70 -25.78 -12.94
C ARG A 67 10.77 -25.04 -12.15
N TYR A 68 10.97 -25.45 -10.89
CA TYR A 68 11.99 -24.88 -10.02
C TYR A 68 13.39 -24.99 -10.63
N GLU A 69 13.81 -26.18 -11.05
CA GLU A 69 15.16 -26.39 -11.58
C GLU A 69 15.44 -25.62 -12.87
N ARG A 70 14.39 -25.34 -13.66
CA ARG A 70 14.50 -24.53 -14.87
C ARG A 70 14.74 -23.05 -14.56
N GLU A 71 14.01 -22.51 -13.59
CA GLU A 71 14.03 -21.06 -13.30
C GLU A 71 15.13 -20.68 -12.28
N PHE A 72 15.35 -21.53 -11.27
CA PHE A 72 16.23 -21.24 -10.12
C PHE A 72 17.49 -22.10 -10.04
N GLY A 73 17.59 -23.15 -10.86
CA GLY A 73 18.76 -24.04 -10.89
C GLY A 73 18.69 -25.19 -9.89
N VAL A 74 19.87 -25.73 -9.52
CA VAL A 74 19.96 -26.95 -8.71
C VAL A 74 19.37 -26.76 -7.30
N ARG A 75 18.69 -27.79 -6.77
CA ARG A 75 18.00 -27.73 -5.46
C ARG A 75 18.90 -27.93 -4.24
N ASN A 76 20.06 -28.57 -4.45
CA ASN A 76 21.09 -28.75 -3.44
C ASN A 76 22.33 -27.98 -3.89
N PHE A 77 22.75 -26.98 -3.13
CA PHE A 77 23.93 -26.19 -3.47
C PHE A 77 24.61 -25.60 -2.24
N LYS A 78 25.90 -25.32 -2.38
CA LYS A 78 26.70 -24.59 -1.41
C LYS A 78 27.23 -23.33 -2.09
N VAL A 79 27.05 -22.18 -1.46
CA VAL A 79 27.62 -20.90 -1.92
C VAL A 79 28.24 -20.16 -0.74
N THR A 80 29.41 -19.58 -0.93
CA THR A 80 30.08 -18.78 0.09
C THR A 80 29.84 -17.30 -0.21
N LEU A 81 29.23 -16.57 0.73
CA LEU A 81 28.97 -15.14 0.62
C LEU A 81 29.63 -14.42 1.78
N GLY A 82 30.58 -13.53 1.49
CA GLY A 82 31.51 -13.03 2.51
C GLY A 82 32.34 -14.19 3.06
N ASN A 83 32.37 -14.35 4.39
CA ASN A 83 33.02 -15.48 5.07
C ASN A 83 32.01 -16.48 5.65
N VAL A 84 30.81 -16.54 5.08
CA VAL A 84 29.72 -17.41 5.53
C VAL A 84 29.36 -18.40 4.43
N ASP A 85 29.32 -19.68 4.80
CA ASP A 85 28.88 -20.75 3.90
C ASP A 85 27.37 -20.95 3.98
N PHE A 86 26.66 -20.72 2.88
CA PHE A 86 25.24 -21.01 2.74
C PHE A 86 25.06 -22.37 2.10
N ILE A 87 24.37 -23.27 2.80
CA ILE A 87 24.14 -24.64 2.36
C ILE A 87 22.64 -24.82 2.19
N ALA A 88 22.18 -24.86 0.94
CA ALA A 88 20.79 -25.11 0.60
C ALA A 88 20.57 -26.60 0.34
N ILE A 89 19.54 -27.15 0.98
CA ILE A 89 19.16 -28.56 0.84
C ILE A 89 17.72 -28.73 0.39
N ASP A 90 17.51 -29.78 -0.40
CA ASP A 90 16.20 -30.20 -0.85
C ASP A 90 15.46 -31.02 0.21
N ALA A 91 14.81 -30.28 1.11
CA ALA A 91 14.11 -30.82 2.27
C ALA A 91 13.00 -31.82 1.93
N GLN A 92 12.40 -31.72 0.75
CA GLN A 92 11.31 -32.62 0.31
C GLN A 92 11.79 -34.06 0.10
N THR A 93 13.10 -34.27 0.06
CA THR A 93 13.71 -35.55 -0.32
C THR A 93 14.46 -36.23 0.81
N LEU A 94 14.71 -35.50 1.91
CA LEU A 94 15.49 -35.96 3.06
C LEU A 94 14.88 -37.20 3.73
N ASP A 95 13.57 -37.15 3.95
CA ASP A 95 12.80 -38.19 4.64
C ASP A 95 12.13 -39.17 3.65
N GLY A 96 12.54 -39.13 2.39
CA GLY A 96 12.10 -40.05 1.35
C GLY A 96 12.61 -41.47 1.57
N ARG A 97 12.20 -42.39 0.67
CA ARG A 97 12.68 -43.79 0.75
C ARG A 97 14.21 -43.82 0.58
N PRO A 98 14.98 -44.51 1.44
CA PRO A 98 16.44 -44.54 1.37
C PRO A 98 17.01 -45.04 0.03
N GLN A 99 16.28 -45.93 -0.66
CA GLN A 99 16.65 -46.46 -1.98
C GLN A 99 16.31 -45.50 -3.14
N SER A 100 15.64 -44.38 -2.86
CA SER A 100 15.31 -43.41 -3.89
C SER A 100 16.59 -42.65 -4.30
N LYS A 101 16.85 -42.60 -5.61
CA LYS A 101 18.01 -41.88 -6.19
C LYS A 101 18.10 -40.44 -5.69
N LEU A 102 16.94 -39.80 -5.47
CA LEU A 102 16.86 -38.41 -5.06
C LEU A 102 17.20 -38.21 -3.58
N THR A 103 16.69 -39.06 -2.68
CA THR A 103 17.08 -39.07 -1.27
C THR A 103 18.57 -39.33 -1.10
N SER A 104 19.11 -40.34 -1.81
CA SER A 104 20.55 -40.64 -1.75
C SER A 104 21.40 -39.47 -2.25
N ALA A 105 21.01 -38.83 -3.37
CA ALA A 105 21.73 -37.68 -3.91
C ALA A 105 21.79 -36.49 -2.93
N THR A 106 20.68 -36.18 -2.24
CA THR A 106 20.64 -35.12 -1.23
C THR A 106 21.54 -35.46 -0.03
N TRP A 107 21.50 -36.70 0.47
CA TRP A 107 22.37 -37.13 1.58
C TRP A 107 23.85 -37.18 1.19
N ASP A 108 24.18 -37.57 -0.03
CA ASP A 108 25.56 -37.57 -0.53
C ASP A 108 26.09 -36.14 -0.69
N PHE A 109 25.24 -35.20 -1.15
CA PHE A 109 25.56 -33.78 -1.14
C PHE A 109 25.83 -33.27 0.28
N ILE A 110 24.96 -33.56 1.25
CA ILE A 110 25.12 -33.14 2.65
C ILE A 110 26.45 -33.63 3.22
N LYS A 111 26.76 -34.93 3.02
CA LYS A 111 28.03 -35.52 3.47
C LYS A 111 29.23 -34.86 2.78
N ASN A 112 29.11 -34.49 1.51
CA ASN A 112 30.20 -33.83 0.81
C ASN A 112 30.39 -32.40 1.29
N ALA A 113 29.30 -31.65 1.47
CA ALA A 113 29.29 -30.30 2.00
C ALA A 113 29.81 -30.24 3.45
N SER A 114 29.66 -31.32 4.21
CA SER A 114 30.16 -31.42 5.60
C SER A 114 31.65 -31.75 5.72
N LYS A 115 32.34 -32.22 4.66
CA LYS A 115 33.77 -32.63 4.76
C LYS A 115 34.71 -31.47 5.10
N ASP A 116 34.42 -30.28 4.59
CA ASP A 116 35.22 -29.08 4.85
C ASP A 116 34.65 -28.30 6.03
N ILE A 117 34.73 -28.85 7.25
CA ILE A 117 34.51 -28.09 8.50
C ILE A 117 35.67 -27.13 8.71
N ARG A 118 35.75 -26.13 7.83
CA ARG A 118 36.52 -24.91 8.04
C ARG A 118 35.93 -24.17 9.23
N SER A 119 36.71 -23.27 9.83
CA SER A 119 36.26 -22.30 10.83
C SER A 119 35.24 -21.28 10.28
N THR A 120 34.71 -21.49 9.07
CA THR A 120 33.72 -20.63 8.46
C THR A 120 32.31 -20.96 9.00
N PRO A 121 31.60 -19.96 9.53
CA PRO A 121 30.23 -20.11 9.99
C PRO A 121 29.31 -20.53 8.83
N ARG A 122 28.32 -21.36 9.14
CA ARG A 122 27.43 -21.97 8.16
C ARG A 122 25.98 -21.60 8.43
N VAL A 123 25.28 -21.21 7.37
CA VAL A 123 23.84 -21.00 7.37
C VAL A 123 23.19 -22.12 6.58
N LEU A 124 22.32 -22.87 7.23
CA LEU A 124 21.54 -23.93 6.59
C LEU A 124 20.25 -23.34 6.02
N LEU A 125 20.00 -23.54 4.74
CA LEU A 125 18.76 -23.15 4.06
C LEU A 125 17.94 -24.41 3.76
N THR A 126 16.72 -24.47 4.26
CA THR A 126 15.80 -25.60 4.05
C THR A 126 14.40 -25.07 3.78
N HIS A 127 13.62 -25.68 2.88
CA HIS A 127 12.22 -25.25 2.73
C HIS A 127 11.36 -25.75 3.89
N ILE A 128 11.47 -27.02 4.25
CA ILE A 128 10.70 -27.65 5.34
C ILE A 128 11.46 -27.44 6.66
N PRO A 129 10.80 -26.93 7.71
CA PRO A 129 11.41 -26.70 9.02
C PRO A 129 11.95 -27.97 9.66
N LEU A 130 12.91 -27.78 10.56
CA LEU A 130 13.48 -28.85 11.35
C LEU A 130 12.44 -29.39 12.35
N TYR A 131 12.66 -30.63 12.79
CA TYR A 131 11.79 -31.27 13.78
C TYR A 131 11.63 -30.42 15.04
N ARG A 132 10.37 -30.25 15.48
CA ARG A 132 10.04 -29.74 16.81
C ARG A 132 8.81 -30.46 17.39
N PRO A 133 8.70 -30.58 18.73
CA PRO A 133 7.50 -31.13 19.36
C PRO A 133 6.24 -30.32 19.02
N ASP A 134 5.09 -30.97 19.09
CA ASP A 134 3.80 -30.30 18.89
C ASP A 134 3.57 -29.22 19.96
N GLY A 135 2.95 -28.11 19.57
CA GLY A 135 2.72 -26.96 20.45
C GLY A 135 3.98 -26.16 20.80
N THR A 136 5.12 -26.37 20.13
CA THR A 136 6.34 -25.57 20.35
C THR A 136 6.07 -24.09 20.07
N PRO A 137 6.32 -23.17 21.02
CA PRO A 137 6.13 -21.73 20.81
C PRO A 137 7.03 -21.16 19.70
N CYS A 138 6.49 -20.21 18.93
CA CYS A 138 7.14 -19.66 17.73
C CYS A 138 7.69 -18.24 17.87
N GLY A 139 7.83 -17.76 19.11
CA GLY A 139 8.15 -16.37 19.39
C GLY A 139 6.94 -15.44 19.21
N PRO A 140 7.14 -14.11 19.39
CA PRO A 140 6.05 -13.15 19.51
C PRO A 140 5.45 -12.72 18.17
N HIS A 141 6.11 -13.02 17.05
CA HIS A 141 5.74 -12.52 15.72
C HIS A 141 4.81 -13.44 14.94
N ARG A 142 4.48 -14.62 15.47
CA ARG A 142 3.54 -15.54 14.83
C ARG A 142 2.10 -15.06 15.01
N SER A 143 1.33 -15.09 13.93
CA SER A 143 -0.09 -14.68 13.94
C SER A 143 -1.06 -15.87 13.90
N ALA A 144 -0.68 -16.95 13.22
CA ALA A 144 -1.46 -18.16 13.06
C ALA A 144 -1.21 -19.18 14.19
N SER A 145 -2.11 -20.16 14.32
CA SER A 145 -1.89 -21.29 15.22
C SER A 145 -0.63 -22.07 14.82
N ILE A 146 0.05 -22.66 15.80
CA ILE A 146 1.24 -23.48 15.55
C ILE A 146 0.83 -24.69 14.71
N ILE A 147 1.50 -24.89 13.57
CA ILE A 147 1.32 -26.09 12.77
C ILE A 147 1.96 -27.26 13.53
N ASN A 148 1.20 -28.30 13.84
CA ASN A 148 1.74 -29.51 14.46
C ASN A 148 2.28 -30.48 13.40
N GLN A 149 2.97 -31.51 13.86
CA GLN A 149 3.45 -32.56 12.97
C GLN A 149 2.27 -33.21 12.25
N ALA A 150 2.29 -33.13 10.93
CA ALA A 150 1.43 -33.93 10.07
C ALA A 150 2.32 -34.69 9.10
N SER A 151 2.12 -36.01 9.03
CA SER A 151 2.69 -36.84 7.98
C SER A 151 1.55 -37.63 7.33
N ALA A 152 1.07 -37.14 6.19
CA ALA A 152 0.10 -37.88 5.40
C ALA A 152 0.87 -38.88 4.52
N LYS A 153 1.10 -40.09 5.03
CA LYS A 153 1.63 -41.21 4.22
C LYS A 153 0.61 -41.77 3.22
N THR A 154 -0.60 -41.21 3.18
CA THR A 154 -1.79 -41.81 2.55
C THR A 154 -2.01 -41.42 1.08
N LEU A 155 -0.94 -41.24 0.29
CA LEU A 155 -1.09 -41.26 -1.17
C LEU A 155 0.10 -41.95 -1.81
N SER A 156 -0.11 -43.21 -2.19
CA SER A 156 0.85 -44.20 -2.71
C SER A 156 1.57 -43.82 -4.01
N PHE A 157 1.50 -42.56 -4.46
CA PHE A 157 2.06 -42.07 -5.73
C PHE A 157 2.96 -40.83 -5.61
N ALA A 158 3.13 -40.24 -4.43
CA ALA A 158 4.09 -39.15 -4.24
C ALA A 158 5.42 -39.69 -3.68
N LEU A 159 6.54 -39.39 -4.34
CA LEU A 159 7.89 -39.86 -3.98
C LEU A 159 8.37 -39.43 -2.58
N SER A 160 7.62 -38.58 -1.87
CA SER A 160 7.65 -38.35 -0.42
C SER A 160 6.29 -37.72 -0.05
N GLY A 161 5.62 -38.23 0.98
CA GLY A 161 4.30 -37.71 1.39
C GLY A 161 4.41 -36.25 1.87
N TYR A 162 3.27 -35.56 1.95
CA TYR A 162 3.22 -34.23 2.56
C TYR A 162 3.70 -34.29 4.01
N GLN A 163 4.66 -33.43 4.37
CA GLN A 163 5.22 -33.33 5.71
C GLN A 163 5.36 -31.87 6.14
N ASN A 164 5.00 -31.58 7.39
CA ASN A 164 5.16 -30.24 7.97
C ASN A 164 6.57 -29.96 8.50
N TYR A 165 7.27 -31.02 8.91
CA TYR A 165 8.59 -30.95 9.53
C TYR A 165 9.47 -32.09 9.02
N ILE A 166 10.77 -31.84 8.93
CA ILE A 166 11.77 -32.89 8.76
C ILE A 166 11.69 -33.82 9.98
N THR A 167 11.91 -35.12 9.78
CA THR A 167 11.84 -36.08 10.90
C THR A 167 12.90 -35.78 11.97
N LYS A 168 12.62 -36.18 13.22
CA LYS A 168 13.57 -36.03 14.34
C LYS A 168 14.94 -36.65 14.05
N SER A 169 14.94 -37.82 13.42
CA SER A 169 16.18 -38.53 13.06
C SER A 169 17.00 -37.73 12.05
N SER A 170 16.38 -37.33 10.94
CA SER A 170 17.05 -36.56 9.89
C SER A 170 17.51 -35.19 10.38
N THR A 171 16.71 -34.51 11.21
CA THR A 171 17.07 -33.24 11.85
C THR A 171 18.34 -33.38 12.68
N ASN A 172 18.43 -34.40 13.56
CA ASN A 172 19.60 -34.61 14.40
C ASN A 172 20.86 -34.89 13.57
N VAL A 173 20.76 -35.74 12.56
CA VAL A 173 21.89 -36.05 11.66
C VAL A 173 22.32 -34.81 10.89
N LEU A 174 21.37 -34.01 10.43
CA LEU A 174 21.66 -32.78 9.68
C LEU A 174 22.38 -31.73 10.53
N LEU A 175 21.90 -31.50 11.76
CA LEU A 175 22.54 -30.59 12.70
C LEU A 175 23.95 -31.06 13.10
N ASP A 176 24.16 -32.37 13.27
CA ASP A 176 25.46 -32.95 13.62
C ASP A 176 26.48 -32.85 12.46
N LEU A 177 26.04 -33.07 11.21
CA LEU A 177 26.91 -33.03 10.03
C LEU A 177 27.23 -31.60 9.57
N ILE A 178 26.21 -30.74 9.49
CA ILE A 178 26.36 -29.39 8.96
C ILE A 178 26.89 -28.42 10.01
N GLN A 179 26.58 -28.61 11.29
CA GLN A 179 26.97 -27.70 12.39
C GLN A 179 26.68 -26.23 12.05
N PRO A 180 25.44 -25.88 11.67
CA PRO A 180 25.10 -24.51 11.29
C PRO A 180 25.05 -23.59 12.52
N SER A 181 25.41 -22.32 12.34
CA SER A 181 25.19 -21.27 13.35
C SER A 181 23.78 -20.68 13.27
N LEU A 182 23.14 -20.76 12.10
CA LEU A 182 21.77 -20.31 11.85
C LEU A 182 21.08 -21.24 10.84
N VAL A 183 19.80 -21.53 11.07
CA VAL A 183 18.95 -22.25 10.12
C VAL A 183 17.85 -21.32 9.64
N LEU A 184 17.69 -21.19 8.33
CA LEU A 184 16.56 -20.47 7.72
C LEU A 184 15.63 -21.49 7.08
N SER A 185 14.38 -21.50 7.54
CA SER A 185 13.32 -22.39 7.04
C SER A 185 12.11 -21.66 6.49
N ALA A 186 11.16 -22.39 5.90
CA ALA A 186 9.91 -21.84 5.36
C ALA A 186 8.74 -22.82 5.58
N HIS A 187 7.90 -23.09 4.56
CA HIS A 187 6.77 -24.04 4.57
C HIS A 187 5.58 -23.68 5.46
N ASP A 188 5.80 -23.21 6.69
CA ASP A 188 4.76 -22.88 7.69
C ASP A 188 3.93 -21.64 7.31
N HIS A 189 4.35 -20.91 6.26
CA HIS A 189 3.79 -19.65 5.75
C HIS A 189 3.71 -18.51 6.78
N ASP A 190 4.08 -18.75 8.04
CA ASP A 190 4.11 -17.78 9.11
C ASP A 190 5.46 -17.80 9.82
N GLN A 191 5.77 -16.69 10.50
CA GLN A 191 7.07 -16.54 11.12
C GLN A 191 7.17 -17.42 12.35
N CYS A 192 8.34 -18.02 12.55
CA CYS A 192 8.61 -18.80 13.74
C CYS A 192 10.09 -18.75 14.10
N THR A 193 10.40 -18.57 15.38
CA THR A 193 11.76 -18.71 15.89
C THR A 193 11.82 -19.84 16.91
N VAL A 194 12.71 -20.80 16.67
CA VAL A 194 12.92 -21.97 17.53
C VAL A 194 14.41 -22.13 17.80
N THR A 195 14.77 -22.55 19.01
CA THR A 195 16.15 -22.93 19.34
C THR A 195 16.26 -24.44 19.48
N HIS A 196 17.07 -25.03 18.61
CA HIS A 196 17.37 -26.46 18.61
C HIS A 196 18.55 -26.77 19.52
N ARG A 197 18.47 -27.90 20.24
CA ARG A 197 19.61 -28.43 21.01
C ARG A 197 20.41 -29.37 20.11
N SER A 198 21.57 -28.94 19.65
CA SER A 198 22.53 -29.79 18.91
C SER A 198 23.68 -30.19 19.83
N LYS A 199 24.43 -31.24 19.46
CA LYS A 199 25.66 -31.65 20.14
C LYS A 199 26.74 -30.56 20.10
N ASN A 200 26.71 -29.72 19.07
CA ASN A 200 27.67 -28.63 18.85
C ASN A 200 27.22 -27.29 19.46
N GLY A 201 26.13 -27.28 20.24
CA GLY A 201 25.58 -26.09 20.87
C GLY A 201 24.14 -25.79 20.45
N PRO A 202 23.52 -24.74 21.01
CA PRO A 202 22.21 -24.29 20.58
C PRO A 202 22.27 -23.72 19.16
N VAL A 203 21.28 -24.06 18.33
CA VAL A 203 21.15 -23.55 16.96
C VAL A 203 19.81 -22.87 16.80
N ILE A 204 19.82 -21.60 16.36
CA ILE A 204 18.59 -20.84 16.12
C ILE A 204 18.08 -21.19 14.73
N GLU A 205 16.81 -21.59 14.65
CA GLU A 205 16.04 -21.69 13.41
C GLU A 205 15.07 -20.52 13.33
N GLN A 206 15.09 -19.83 12.19
CA GLN A 206 14.11 -18.82 11.82
C GLN A 206 13.34 -19.28 10.59
N THR A 207 12.07 -19.57 10.79
CA THR A 207 11.12 -19.83 9.70
C THR A 207 10.64 -18.50 9.15
N VAL A 208 10.91 -18.26 7.87
CA VAL A 208 10.47 -17.08 7.13
C VAL A 208 9.02 -17.27 6.73
N GLY A 209 8.18 -16.28 7.01
CA GLY A 209 6.79 -16.28 6.55
C GLY A 209 6.69 -16.11 5.04
N THR A 210 5.51 -16.40 4.49
CA THR A 210 5.27 -16.23 3.06
C THR A 210 5.21 -14.75 2.66
N VAL A 211 5.62 -14.44 1.42
CA VAL A 211 5.35 -13.13 0.80
C VAL A 211 3.92 -13.02 0.28
N SER A 212 3.20 -14.15 0.18
CA SER A 212 1.84 -14.22 -0.36
C SER A 212 0.79 -14.32 0.75
N TRP A 213 -0.05 -13.29 0.86
CA TRP A 213 -1.16 -13.28 1.81
C TRP A 213 -2.21 -14.38 1.56
N GLN A 214 -2.25 -14.93 0.33
CA GLN A 214 -3.23 -15.94 -0.08
C GLN A 214 -3.05 -17.30 0.59
N GLN A 215 -1.90 -17.50 1.22
CA GLN A 215 -1.54 -18.76 1.88
C GLN A 215 -1.94 -18.79 3.37
N GLY A 216 -2.88 -17.92 3.78
CA GLY A 216 -3.47 -17.91 5.12
C GLY A 216 -2.78 -17.00 6.13
N ASN A 217 -1.67 -16.37 5.75
CA ASN A 217 -1.00 -15.37 6.58
C ASN A 217 -1.43 -13.95 6.18
N LEU A 218 -2.08 -13.23 7.09
CA LEU A 218 -2.48 -11.84 6.85
C LEU A 218 -1.31 -10.85 6.90
N TYR A 219 -0.18 -11.26 7.46
CA TYR A 219 1.03 -10.47 7.64
C TYR A 219 2.17 -11.08 6.83
N PRO A 220 2.14 -10.91 5.49
CA PRO A 220 3.20 -11.41 4.63
C PRO A 220 4.55 -10.83 5.06
N SER A 221 5.63 -11.59 4.90
CA SER A 221 6.95 -11.21 5.40
C SER A 221 8.08 -11.76 4.56
N PHE A 222 9.26 -11.20 4.75
CA PHE A 222 10.53 -11.69 4.22
C PHE A 222 11.64 -11.45 5.24
N MET A 223 12.82 -12.04 5.01
CA MET A 223 13.96 -11.87 5.91
C MET A 223 15.09 -11.15 5.17
N LEU A 224 15.66 -10.12 5.80
CA LEU A 224 16.93 -9.54 5.38
C LEU A 224 18.06 -10.16 6.18
N LEU A 225 19.18 -10.40 5.52
CA LEU A 225 20.36 -11.00 6.12
C LEU A 225 21.61 -10.21 5.73
N SER A 226 22.48 -9.97 6.71
CA SER A 226 23.81 -9.41 6.52
C SER A 226 24.85 -10.45 6.88
N ALA A 227 25.69 -10.85 5.92
CA ALA A 227 26.81 -11.76 6.13
C ALA A 227 28.13 -10.99 6.26
N SER A 228 28.90 -11.30 7.29
CA SER A 228 30.20 -10.66 7.56
C SER A 228 31.24 -11.03 6.50
N ASN A 229 32.08 -10.06 6.11
CA ASN A 229 33.23 -10.27 5.22
C ASN A 229 34.57 -10.21 5.98
N SER A 230 34.53 -10.08 7.30
CA SER A 230 35.73 -10.09 8.15
C SER A 230 36.11 -11.53 8.47
N THR A 231 37.37 -11.88 8.32
CA THR A 231 37.87 -13.17 8.84
C THR A 231 37.65 -13.14 10.34
N LEU A 232 36.85 -14.07 10.88
CA LEU A 232 36.63 -14.17 12.33
C LEU A 232 38.02 -14.28 12.98
N SER A 233 38.48 -13.19 13.61
CA SER A 233 39.64 -13.24 14.48
C SER A 233 39.31 -14.18 15.63
N ASP A 234 40.25 -15.03 16.01
CA ASP A 234 40.15 -15.98 17.13
C ASP A 234 39.59 -15.26 18.37
N GLY A 235 38.30 -15.45 18.65
CA GLY A 235 37.58 -14.80 19.75
C GLY A 235 36.25 -14.15 19.39
N SER A 236 35.94 -13.97 18.10
CA SER A 236 34.59 -13.54 17.67
C SER A 236 33.64 -14.74 17.62
N SER A 237 32.55 -14.68 18.38
CA SER A 237 31.54 -15.74 18.44
C SER A 237 30.86 -15.93 17.07
N PRO A 238 30.62 -17.18 16.62
CA PRO A 238 29.97 -17.48 15.33
C PRO A 238 28.56 -16.90 15.19
N GLU A 239 27.94 -16.42 16.28
CA GLU A 239 26.69 -15.68 16.27
C GLU A 239 26.78 -14.31 15.56
N ASN A 240 27.98 -13.75 15.44
CA ASN A 240 28.24 -12.51 14.70
C ASN A 240 28.58 -12.76 13.22
N ALA A 241 28.45 -13.98 12.72
CA ALA A 241 28.75 -14.28 11.34
C ALA A 241 27.71 -13.77 10.35
N ALA A 242 26.43 -13.98 10.70
CA ALA A 242 25.28 -13.67 9.90
C ALA A 242 24.18 -13.12 10.83
N SER A 243 23.71 -11.91 10.54
CA SER A 243 22.62 -11.27 11.31
C SER A 243 21.40 -11.16 10.43
N SER A 244 20.23 -11.52 10.98
CA SER A 244 18.95 -11.51 10.28
C SER A 244 17.97 -10.50 10.88
N GLN A 245 17.13 -9.94 10.03
CA GLN A 245 16.06 -9.01 10.38
C GLN A 245 14.77 -9.44 9.68
N LEU A 246 13.73 -9.71 10.48
CA LEU A 246 12.41 -10.00 9.97
C LEU A 246 11.74 -8.71 9.50
N CYS A 247 11.18 -8.72 8.30
CA CYS A 247 10.46 -7.60 7.71
C CYS A 247 9.06 -8.00 7.28
N PHE A 248 8.10 -7.13 7.53
CA PHE A 248 6.70 -7.33 7.15
C PHE A 248 6.36 -6.52 5.91
N LEU A 249 5.58 -7.13 5.04
CA LEU A 249 4.91 -6.49 3.92
C LEU A 249 3.55 -5.93 4.39
N PRO A 250 2.97 -4.98 3.65
CA PRO A 250 1.69 -4.39 4.02
C PRO A 250 0.57 -5.43 4.09
N MET A 251 -0.33 -5.26 5.05
CA MET A 251 -1.50 -6.12 5.18
C MET A 251 -2.47 -5.85 4.03
N GLN A 252 -2.62 -6.82 3.13
CA GLN A 252 -3.42 -6.65 1.92
C GLN A 252 -4.89 -6.30 2.20
N THR A 253 -5.47 -6.79 3.31
CA THR A 253 -6.84 -6.48 3.69
C THR A 253 -7.04 -4.99 3.99
N HIS A 254 -6.04 -4.31 4.57
CA HIS A 254 -6.11 -2.87 4.80
C HIS A 254 -6.14 -2.10 3.48
N ILE A 255 -5.37 -2.55 2.49
CA ILE A 255 -5.37 -1.99 1.14
C ILE A 255 -6.75 -2.18 0.49
N TYR A 256 -7.35 -3.37 0.60
CA TYR A 256 -8.69 -3.62 0.08
C TYR A 256 -9.80 -2.84 0.80
N LEU A 257 -9.70 -2.68 2.13
CA LEU A 257 -10.63 -1.83 2.89
C LEU A 257 -10.52 -0.36 2.46
N TRP A 258 -9.30 0.11 2.19
CA TRP A 258 -9.07 1.44 1.61
C TRP A 258 -9.73 1.58 0.24
N TYR A 259 -9.58 0.58 -0.62
CA TYR A 259 -10.22 0.57 -1.94
C TYR A 259 -11.75 0.60 -1.86
N LEU A 260 -12.31 -0.20 -0.96
CA LEU A 260 -13.75 -0.23 -0.70
C LEU A 260 -14.24 1.12 -0.16
N SER A 261 -13.49 1.76 0.72
CA SER A 261 -13.78 3.10 1.24
C SER A 261 -13.80 4.15 0.13
N LEU A 262 -12.78 4.17 -0.73
CA LEU A 262 -12.72 5.07 -1.88
C LEU A 262 -13.87 4.85 -2.86
N PHE A 263 -14.26 3.59 -3.09
CA PHE A 263 -15.41 3.23 -3.91
C PHE A 263 -16.72 3.76 -3.29
N ALA A 264 -16.95 3.53 -1.99
CA ALA A 264 -18.13 4.02 -1.29
C ALA A 264 -18.21 5.54 -1.28
N MET A 265 -17.10 6.24 -1.03
CA MET A 265 -17.02 7.70 -1.11
C MET A 265 -17.36 8.22 -2.50
N THR A 266 -16.88 7.55 -3.55
CA THR A 266 -17.20 7.90 -4.94
C THR A 266 -18.69 7.75 -5.23
N LEU A 267 -19.31 6.66 -4.76
CA LEU A 267 -20.75 6.44 -4.90
C LEU A 267 -21.56 7.56 -4.22
N VAL A 268 -21.20 7.94 -2.99
CA VAL A 268 -21.85 9.03 -2.25
C VAL A 268 -21.73 10.35 -3.00
N ILE A 269 -20.53 10.70 -3.48
CA ILE A 269 -20.29 11.94 -4.24
C ILE A 269 -21.15 11.97 -5.50
N VAL A 270 -21.16 10.89 -6.29
CA VAL A 270 -21.90 10.83 -7.57
C VAL A 270 -23.42 10.83 -7.36
N LEU A 271 -23.93 10.29 -6.25
CA LEU A 271 -25.37 10.31 -5.94
C LEU A 271 -25.83 11.65 -5.37
N LEU A 272 -25.02 12.32 -4.55
CA LEU A 272 -25.37 13.59 -3.90
C LEU A 272 -25.12 14.81 -4.81
N TRP A 273 -24.11 14.74 -5.68
CA TRP A 273 -23.73 15.87 -6.55
C TRP A 273 -24.87 16.34 -7.48
N PRO A 274 -25.58 15.46 -8.22
CA PRO A 274 -26.66 15.87 -9.12
C PRO A 274 -27.89 16.41 -8.39
N ALA A 275 -28.03 16.12 -7.09
CA ALA A 275 -29.13 16.61 -6.28
C ALA A 275 -28.93 18.07 -5.83
N ASN A 276 -27.67 18.48 -5.65
CA ASN A 276 -27.30 19.71 -4.95
C ASN A 276 -26.29 20.59 -5.73
N GLU A 277 -26.16 20.48 -7.05
CA GLU A 277 -25.15 21.24 -7.84
C GLU A 277 -25.07 22.73 -7.46
N VAL A 278 -26.21 23.39 -7.25
CA VAL A 278 -26.28 24.81 -6.88
C VAL A 278 -25.91 25.04 -5.40
N LEU A 279 -26.28 24.14 -4.50
CA LEU A 279 -26.04 24.25 -3.06
C LEU A 279 -24.58 23.95 -2.70
N ILE A 280 -23.98 22.96 -3.37
CA ILE A 280 -22.59 22.54 -3.17
C ILE A 280 -21.63 23.58 -3.74
N LEU A 281 -21.90 24.14 -4.93
CA LEU A 281 -21.07 25.20 -5.51
C LEU A 281 -21.07 26.46 -4.63
N ARG A 282 -22.21 26.79 -4.01
CA ARG A 282 -22.33 27.89 -3.04
C ARG A 282 -21.55 27.60 -1.76
N LYS A 283 -21.64 26.39 -1.20
CA LYS A 283 -20.89 25.97 0.00
C LYS A 283 -19.38 25.87 -0.24
N LEU A 284 -18.94 25.41 -1.41
CA LEU A 284 -17.52 25.40 -1.80
C LEU A 284 -17.00 26.83 -2.04
N GLY A 285 -17.82 27.71 -2.61
CA GLY A 285 -17.52 29.14 -2.69
C GLY A 285 -17.36 29.80 -1.32
N GLU A 286 -18.24 29.47 -0.36
CA GLU A 286 -18.14 29.91 1.04
C GLU A 286 -16.87 29.36 1.73
N LEU A 287 -16.56 28.07 1.54
CA LEU A 287 -15.36 27.44 2.10
C LEU A 287 -14.07 28.03 1.52
N MET A 288 -14.01 28.23 0.20
CA MET A 288 -12.88 28.88 -0.47
C MET A 288 -12.76 30.36 -0.07
N GLY A 289 -13.88 31.03 0.20
CA GLY A 289 -13.91 32.36 0.81
C GLY A 289 -13.32 32.38 2.22
N CYS A 290 -13.68 31.40 3.05
CA CYS A 290 -13.11 31.22 4.40
C CYS A 290 -11.61 30.89 4.35
N ILE A 291 -11.17 29.98 3.46
CA ILE A 291 -9.76 29.64 3.30
C ILE A 291 -8.97 30.85 2.78
N ARG A 292 -9.50 31.61 1.83
CA ARG A 292 -8.88 32.85 1.34
C ARG A 292 -8.83 33.93 2.42
N SER A 293 -9.87 34.05 3.24
CA SER A 293 -9.92 34.97 4.38
C SER A 293 -8.89 34.58 5.44
N LEU A 294 -8.77 33.30 5.78
CA LEU A 294 -7.77 32.77 6.69
C LEU A 294 -6.35 32.97 6.15
N TYR A 295 -6.12 32.71 4.86
CA TYR A 295 -4.84 32.95 4.20
C TYR A 295 -4.47 34.45 4.22
N ASN A 296 -5.42 35.33 3.91
CA ASN A 296 -5.20 36.78 3.95
C ASN A 296 -4.99 37.31 5.38
N SER A 297 -5.70 36.77 6.36
CA SER A 297 -5.54 37.10 7.78
C SER A 297 -4.19 36.62 8.32
N PHE A 298 -3.73 35.44 7.88
CA PHE A 298 -2.41 34.92 8.19
C PHE A 298 -1.30 35.74 7.51
N SER A 299 -1.47 36.08 6.23
CA SER A 299 -0.62 37.00 5.47
C SER A 299 -0.50 38.38 6.11
N ASN A 300 -1.62 38.95 6.58
CA ASN A 300 -1.65 40.26 7.22
C ASN A 300 -1.08 40.22 8.64
N THR A 301 -1.24 39.11 9.36
CA THR A 301 -0.55 38.88 10.66
C THR A 301 0.96 38.74 10.48
N MET A 302 1.45 38.25 9.34
CA MET A 302 2.89 38.22 9.02
C MET A 302 3.44 39.53 8.46
N LYS A 303 2.58 40.47 8.04
CA LYS A 303 2.97 41.85 7.73
C LYS A 303 2.68 42.73 8.93
N GLU A 304 3.53 42.61 9.94
CA GLU A 304 3.63 43.62 10.99
C GLU A 304 3.96 44.98 10.35
N LYS A 305 2.92 45.82 10.36
CA LYS A 305 2.86 47.28 10.31
C LYS A 305 4.20 48.02 10.13
N ASN A 306 4.59 48.27 8.88
CA ASN A 306 5.54 49.34 8.55
C ASN A 306 4.75 50.54 7.97
N GLU A 307 4.14 51.32 8.87
CA GLU A 307 3.36 52.52 8.54
C GLU A 307 4.27 53.76 8.42
N ASP A 308 5.24 53.80 7.50
CA ASP A 308 6.02 55.04 7.30
C ASP A 308 6.39 55.38 5.84
N GLU A 309 5.92 54.63 4.83
CA GLU A 309 6.27 54.94 3.43
C GLU A 309 5.03 55.29 2.60
N ASN A 310 4.63 56.57 2.62
CA ASN A 310 4.12 57.33 1.45
C ASN A 310 3.58 58.71 1.91
N CYS A 311 4.47 59.64 2.26
CA CYS A 311 4.12 61.04 2.51
C CYS A 311 5.11 61.94 1.77
N GLU A 312 4.63 62.66 0.76
CA GLU A 312 5.41 63.67 0.03
C GLU A 312 5.24 65.01 0.77
N TYR A 313 6.36 65.64 1.11
CA TYR A 313 6.41 66.92 1.82
C TYR A 313 6.79 68.01 0.82
N GLU A 314 6.13 69.17 0.92
CA GLU A 314 6.46 70.35 0.11
C GLU A 314 7.01 71.44 1.02
N GLU A 315 8.19 71.97 0.68
CA GLU A 315 8.86 73.05 1.40
C GLU A 315 8.35 74.40 0.91
N ILE A 316 7.89 75.24 1.84
CA ILE A 316 7.44 76.59 1.56
C ILE A 316 8.16 77.54 2.49
N TRP A 317 8.67 78.65 1.95
CA TRP A 317 9.34 79.69 2.70
C TRP A 317 8.39 80.86 2.92
N ASP A 318 8.36 81.40 4.13
CA ASP A 318 7.63 82.64 4.40
C ASP A 318 8.42 83.88 3.94
N ALA A 319 7.77 85.05 3.96
CA ALA A 319 8.39 86.31 3.54
C ALA A 319 9.50 86.81 4.48
N GLU A 320 9.71 86.13 5.62
CA GLU A 320 10.73 86.44 6.63
C GLU A 320 11.94 85.48 6.52
N GLY A 321 11.87 84.48 5.64
CA GLY A 321 12.95 83.55 5.34
C GLY A 321 12.93 82.25 6.16
N THR A 322 11.82 81.90 6.80
CA THR A 322 11.64 80.67 7.58
C THR A 322 11.00 79.57 6.72
N MET A 323 11.57 78.36 6.75
CA MET A 323 11.08 77.21 5.98
C MET A 323 10.07 76.38 6.78
N HIS A 324 8.94 76.08 6.15
CA HIS A 324 7.91 75.19 6.68
C HIS A 324 7.64 74.02 5.73
N LEU A 325 7.54 72.82 6.29
CA LEU A 325 7.23 71.58 5.57
C LEU A 325 5.76 71.21 5.79
N ILE A 326 4.97 71.11 4.71
CA ILE A 326 3.55 70.74 4.79
C ILE A 326 3.34 69.37 4.12
N LYS A 327 2.65 68.46 4.83
CA LYS A 327 2.36 67.10 4.38
C LYS A 327 1.14 67.08 3.45
N LYS A 328 1.31 66.69 2.17
CA LYS A 328 0.18 66.50 1.24
C LYS A 328 -0.24 65.04 1.14
N LYS A 329 -1.56 64.78 1.13
CA LYS A 329 -2.13 63.46 0.79
C LYS A 329 -2.32 63.36 -0.73
N LYS A 330 -1.73 62.35 -1.35
CA LYS A 330 -1.80 62.09 -2.81
C LYS A 330 -3.23 61.74 -3.24
N LYS A 331 -3.80 62.50 -4.18
CA LYS A 331 -5.08 62.19 -4.84
C LYS A 331 -4.78 61.35 -6.09
N VAL A 332 -5.12 60.07 -6.06
CA VAL A 332 -4.95 59.18 -7.22
C VAL A 332 -6.01 59.50 -8.28
N SER A 333 -5.57 59.78 -9.50
CA SER A 333 -6.38 59.98 -10.69
C SER A 333 -6.96 58.65 -11.17
N SER A 334 -8.27 58.63 -11.42
CA SER A 334 -8.98 57.54 -12.08
C SER A 334 -8.74 57.58 -13.59
N VAL A 335 -8.05 56.58 -14.14
CA VAL A 335 -8.08 56.30 -15.58
C VAL A 335 -9.23 55.33 -15.88
N VAL A 336 -10.04 55.79 -16.84
CA VAL A 336 -11.30 55.26 -17.37
C VAL A 336 -11.13 53.91 -18.09
N LEU A 337 -12.08 52.99 -17.89
CA LEU A 337 -12.56 52.06 -18.93
C LEU A 337 -14.06 51.75 -18.72
N ASN A 338 -14.87 52.66 -19.24
CA ASN A 338 -16.17 52.50 -19.93
C ASN A 338 -17.16 51.40 -19.47
N GLU A 339 -18.08 51.74 -18.55
CA GLU A 339 -19.43 51.19 -18.50
C GLU A 339 -20.39 52.14 -19.24
N ARG A 340 -21.15 51.64 -20.23
CA ARG A 340 -22.30 52.35 -20.79
C ARG A 340 -23.59 51.84 -20.14
N SER A 341 -24.03 52.60 -19.14
CA SER A 341 -25.40 53.04 -18.82
C SER A 341 -26.60 52.21 -19.31
N SER A 342 -27.39 51.82 -18.32
CA SER A 342 -28.81 51.49 -18.40
C SER A 342 -29.72 52.75 -18.40
N VAL A 343 -30.99 52.54 -18.80
CA VAL A 343 -32.21 53.38 -18.64
C VAL A 343 -32.35 54.49 -19.72
N GLU A 344 -33.43 54.66 -20.51
CA GLU A 344 -34.87 54.60 -20.24
C GLU A 344 -35.73 54.54 -21.53
N ARG A 345 -36.98 54.04 -21.40
CA ARG A 345 -38.22 54.42 -22.11
C ARG A 345 -38.47 54.03 -23.58
N GLY A 346 -39.53 53.24 -23.77
CA GLY A 346 -40.25 53.08 -25.04
C GLY A 346 -41.48 52.17 -24.91
N ASN A 347 -42.65 52.77 -24.74
CA ASN A 347 -43.97 52.10 -24.80
C ASN A 347 -44.18 51.41 -26.16
N ILE A 348 -44.76 50.20 -26.19
CA ILE A 348 -45.70 49.73 -27.24
C ILE A 348 -46.51 48.52 -26.70
N VAL A 349 -47.78 48.80 -26.42
CA VAL A 349 -49.01 48.04 -26.72
C VAL A 349 -49.02 46.50 -26.55
N MET A 350 -49.78 46.06 -25.54
CA MET A 350 -50.37 44.72 -25.45
C MET A 350 -51.28 44.42 -26.65
N ARG A 351 -51.18 43.22 -27.22
CA ARG A 351 -52.28 42.63 -28.00
C ARG A 351 -52.56 41.21 -27.55
N SER A 352 -53.63 41.07 -26.78
CA SER A 352 -54.36 39.81 -26.60
C SER A 352 -55.09 39.45 -27.89
N LYS A 353 -55.08 38.15 -28.26
CA LYS A 353 -56.02 37.60 -29.24
C LYS A 353 -56.75 36.43 -28.59
N VAL A 354 -58.03 36.68 -28.31
CA VAL A 354 -59.05 35.71 -27.94
C VAL A 354 -59.98 35.53 -29.14
N ARG A 355 -60.27 34.26 -29.46
CA ARG A 355 -61.52 33.67 -30.00
C ARG A 355 -61.86 33.79 -31.50
N LYS A 356 -62.15 32.62 -32.09
CA LYS A 356 -63.48 32.30 -32.68
C LYS A 356 -63.72 30.78 -32.75
N GLN A 357 -64.89 30.38 -32.20
CA GLN A 357 -65.66 29.15 -32.50
C GLN A 357 -66.28 29.31 -33.92
N THR A 358 -66.75 28.27 -34.63
CA THR A 358 -68.04 27.52 -34.53
C THR A 358 -68.08 26.58 -35.77
N GLY A 359 -68.76 25.43 -35.91
CA GLY A 359 -69.81 24.69 -35.18
C GLY A 359 -69.97 23.24 -35.72
N GLN A 360 -70.62 22.35 -34.93
CA GLN A 360 -71.86 21.58 -35.20
C GLN A 360 -71.63 20.23 -35.93
N GLU A 361 -72.16 19.05 -35.55
CA GLU A 361 -73.50 18.70 -35.02
C GLU A 361 -73.54 17.28 -34.33
N THR A 362 -74.37 17.16 -33.25
CA THR A 362 -75.29 16.07 -32.77
C THR A 362 -74.85 14.58 -32.61
N ASP A 363 -75.30 13.75 -31.64
CA ASP A 363 -76.46 13.78 -30.72
C ASP A 363 -76.38 12.77 -29.51
N ALA A 364 -77.12 13.08 -28.41
CA ALA A 364 -77.70 12.28 -27.29
C ALA A 364 -76.83 11.35 -26.37
N SER A 365 -76.92 11.26 -25.03
CA SER A 365 -77.93 11.58 -23.99
C SER A 365 -77.32 11.59 -22.54
N THR A 366 -77.82 12.42 -21.62
CA THR A 366 -77.53 12.55 -20.14
C THR A 366 -78.62 11.90 -19.25
N PRO A 367 -78.62 11.95 -17.87
CA PRO A 367 -77.64 12.32 -16.81
C PRO A 367 -77.42 11.16 -15.76
N ASP A 368 -76.57 11.16 -14.71
CA ASP A 368 -76.50 12.11 -13.58
C ASP A 368 -75.28 11.90 -12.63
N GLU A 369 -74.91 12.99 -11.95
CA GLU A 369 -74.16 13.20 -10.70
C GLU A 369 -73.08 12.23 -10.16
N SER A 370 -71.83 12.70 -10.07
CA SER A 370 -71.30 13.30 -8.83
C SER A 370 -69.79 13.58 -8.90
N ILE A 371 -69.42 14.63 -8.17
CA ILE A 371 -68.14 15.31 -8.14
C ILE A 371 -67.07 14.47 -7.44
N HIS A 372 -65.90 14.27 -8.08
CA HIS A 372 -64.64 14.30 -7.34
C HIS A 372 -63.48 14.84 -8.18
N VAL A 373 -63.11 16.07 -7.83
CA VAL A 373 -61.97 16.83 -8.35
C VAL A 373 -60.67 16.07 -8.10
N GLY A 374 -59.84 16.01 -9.14
CA GLY A 374 -58.63 15.20 -9.17
C GLY A 374 -57.50 15.69 -8.27
N SER A 375 -56.72 14.72 -7.79
CA SER A 375 -55.37 14.93 -7.26
C SER A 375 -54.44 13.86 -7.83
N ALA A 376 -53.89 14.09 -9.04
CA ALA A 376 -52.93 13.16 -9.64
C ALA A 376 -51.94 13.81 -10.64
N ARG A 377 -51.60 15.11 -10.47
CA ARG A 377 -50.65 15.80 -11.37
C ARG A 377 -49.34 16.27 -10.75
N THR A 378 -49.16 16.18 -9.43
CA THR A 378 -47.93 16.67 -8.76
C THR A 378 -46.85 15.60 -8.58
N ASN A 379 -47.17 14.30 -8.68
CA ASN A 379 -46.20 13.21 -8.43
C ASN A 379 -45.39 12.79 -9.68
N LYS A 380 -45.94 12.97 -10.89
CA LYS A 380 -45.28 12.61 -12.15
C LYS A 380 -44.05 13.47 -12.47
N SER A 381 -43.99 14.74 -12.04
CA SER A 381 -42.83 15.61 -12.32
C SER A 381 -41.65 15.35 -11.38
N LYS A 382 -41.90 15.11 -10.09
CA LYS A 382 -40.86 14.71 -9.12
C LYS A 382 -40.25 13.35 -9.48
N ALA A 383 -41.09 12.38 -9.88
CA ALA A 383 -40.63 11.08 -10.36
C ALA A 383 -39.75 11.21 -11.63
N LYS A 384 -40.16 12.03 -12.61
CA LYS A 384 -39.36 12.29 -13.81
C LYS A 384 -38.00 12.94 -13.50
N ILE A 385 -37.96 13.89 -12.57
CA ILE A 385 -36.71 14.54 -12.13
C ILE A 385 -35.80 13.51 -11.44
N MET A 386 -36.36 12.66 -10.58
CA MET A 386 -35.62 11.60 -9.90
C MET A 386 -35.05 10.56 -10.88
N ILE A 387 -35.84 10.15 -11.89
CA ILE A 387 -35.42 9.25 -12.96
C ILE A 387 -34.26 9.87 -13.76
N TRP A 388 -34.37 11.14 -14.15
CA TRP A 388 -33.29 11.83 -14.87
C TRP A 388 -32.02 11.99 -14.03
N ARG A 389 -32.14 12.19 -12.72
CA ARG A 389 -31.00 12.21 -11.79
C ARG A 389 -30.32 10.85 -11.69
N LEU A 390 -31.10 9.78 -11.56
CA LEU A 390 -30.59 8.40 -11.52
C LEU A 390 -29.90 8.03 -12.84
N LEU A 391 -30.48 8.38 -13.98
CA LEU A 391 -29.88 8.16 -15.30
C LEU A 391 -28.58 8.95 -15.50
N ARG A 392 -28.48 10.15 -14.92
CA ARG A 392 -27.27 10.96 -14.99
C ARG A 392 -26.19 10.44 -14.05
N ALA A 393 -26.56 9.99 -12.85
CA ALA A 393 -25.66 9.32 -11.91
C ALA A 393 -25.16 7.99 -12.48
N SER A 394 -26.03 7.17 -13.09
CA SER A 394 -25.64 5.88 -13.67
C SER A 394 -24.64 6.04 -14.83
N ARG A 395 -24.80 7.06 -15.68
CA ARG A 395 -23.80 7.40 -16.72
C ARG A 395 -22.45 7.81 -16.13
N ALA A 396 -22.45 8.59 -15.06
CA ALA A 396 -21.20 8.98 -14.37
C ALA A 396 -20.53 7.77 -13.70
N ILE A 397 -21.30 6.92 -13.02
CA ILE A 397 -20.82 5.66 -12.44
C ILE A 397 -20.22 4.76 -13.52
N LEU A 398 -20.89 4.59 -14.66
CA LEU A 398 -20.39 3.74 -15.75
C LEU A 398 -19.06 4.26 -16.33
N THR A 399 -18.92 5.58 -16.44
CA THR A 399 -17.68 6.20 -16.94
C THR A 399 -16.54 6.05 -15.93
N ILE A 400 -16.81 6.30 -14.65
CA ILE A 400 -15.83 6.10 -13.57
C ILE A 400 -15.42 4.64 -13.53
N ALA A 401 -16.39 3.72 -13.54
CA ALA A 401 -16.12 2.29 -13.53
C ALA A 401 -15.28 1.87 -14.74
N ALA A 402 -15.55 2.37 -15.95
CA ALA A 402 -14.78 2.03 -17.14
C ALA A 402 -13.29 2.42 -17.05
N PHE A 403 -12.94 3.48 -16.30
CA PHE A 403 -11.55 3.90 -16.09
C PHE A 403 -10.92 3.23 -14.85
N ASN A 404 -11.68 3.13 -13.77
CA ASN A 404 -11.18 2.78 -12.45
C ASN A 404 -11.20 1.27 -12.19
N VAL A 405 -12.18 0.54 -12.75
CA VAL A 405 -12.27 -0.92 -12.61
C VAL A 405 -11.09 -1.61 -13.28
N PRO A 406 -10.62 -1.25 -14.49
CA PRO A 406 -9.42 -1.85 -15.05
C PRO A 406 -8.18 -1.64 -14.18
N LEU A 407 -8.02 -0.46 -13.55
CA LEU A 407 -6.91 -0.20 -12.65
C LEU A 407 -7.01 -1.04 -11.37
N TYR A 408 -8.20 -1.16 -10.80
CA TYR A 408 -8.47 -2.04 -9.65
C TYR A 408 -8.22 -3.51 -10.00
N VAL A 409 -8.70 -3.95 -11.17
CA VAL A 409 -8.48 -5.29 -11.69
C VAL A 409 -6.99 -5.52 -11.90
N LEU A 410 -6.24 -4.58 -12.47
CA LEU A 410 -4.79 -4.72 -12.61
C LEU A 410 -4.08 -4.85 -11.26
N LEU A 411 -4.44 -4.02 -10.27
CA LEU A 411 -3.83 -4.05 -8.94
C LEU A 411 -4.20 -5.33 -8.18
N VAL A 412 -5.46 -5.76 -8.25
CA VAL A 412 -5.89 -7.04 -7.65
C VAL A 412 -5.24 -8.22 -8.39
N PHE A 413 -5.25 -8.25 -9.72
CA PHE A 413 -4.66 -9.36 -10.48
C PHE A 413 -3.13 -9.42 -10.34
N LYS A 414 -2.44 -8.29 -10.12
CA LYS A 414 -1.01 -8.27 -9.73
C LYS A 414 -0.77 -9.21 -8.54
N ASP A 415 -1.68 -9.24 -7.59
CA ASP A 415 -1.55 -10.06 -6.38
C ASP A 415 -2.04 -11.51 -6.55
N TRP A 416 -2.51 -11.89 -7.74
CA TRP A 416 -3.08 -13.21 -8.04
C TRP A 416 -2.39 -13.94 -9.20
N MET A 417 -1.53 -13.28 -9.98
CA MET A 417 -0.89 -13.83 -11.18
C MET A 417 0.29 -14.78 -10.91
N ASP A 418 0.73 -14.94 -9.66
CA ASP A 418 1.87 -15.80 -9.29
C ASP A 418 1.44 -17.26 -8.98
N LYS A 419 0.79 -17.94 -9.94
CA LYS A 419 0.45 -19.39 -9.86
C LYS A 419 1.14 -20.25 -10.91
#